data_AF-A0A6V7D4U8-F1
#
_entry.id   AF-A0A6V7D4U8-F1
#
_cell.length_a   1.000
_cell.length_b   1.000
_cell.length_c   1.000
_cell.angle_alpha   90.00
_cell.angle_beta   90.00
_cell.angle_gamma   90.00
#
_symmetry.space_group_name_H-M   'P 1'
#
loop_
_entity.id
_entity.type
_entity.pdbx_description
1 polymer ?
#
loop_
_entity_poly.entity_id
_entity_poly.type
_entity_poly.pdbx_seq_one_letter_code
_entity_poly.pdbx_strand_id
1 'polypeptide(L)'
;MRSRFHSAWSSPKVARHIEQIVFFITLALLHSTYAQASVLEPRSRFALPRACTATRPATAGRFISFNAGPWKRLATADAVMIGDGQNVSIAVCNERNASVDNARMTASLLPLLVYGIGRSADVRLLVRHSGNLHVSGLLDISDDSAAQAPMSLVTGPVGKNAYIRIAIEDSANILLSQPGAEVRIGRTGPMPPSLSSFMDIRTSNPSVAPAIAIELRRSANVLGSQGTLKIDRAYLPYASLVSSMRSGTTGVHLDQAANVEAGRIEIRQGALLSSIVETPSLERADVRVTMRQSGNLHAHQALVIDHAELIDEPIDAKRIRNSKVKVRLRDSGNVRGNGCVRIDEGELVDETLDAPSIGKSKIALDLQDVANVSAQTLTIRHGELIDEMIDSDDIDASSIRLRARHIGNVALSGDRGAATHSQPLSDSIDRCRP
;
A
#
# COMPACT_ATOMS: atom_id res chain seq x y z
N MET A 1 -49.26 42.92 -5.40
CA MET A 1 -48.78 41.52 -5.21
C MET A 1 -47.41 41.39 -4.50
N ARG A 2 -46.78 42.47 -3.99
CA ARG A 2 -45.49 42.39 -3.27
C ARG A 2 -45.58 42.28 -1.73
N SER A 3 -46.76 42.40 -1.11
CA SER A 3 -46.89 42.35 0.35
C SER A 3 -47.21 40.98 0.95
N ARG A 4 -47.45 39.94 0.13
CA ARG A 4 -47.77 38.57 0.61
C ARG A 4 -46.57 37.63 0.71
N PHE A 5 -45.38 38.05 0.26
CA PHE A 5 -44.17 37.23 0.35
C PHE A 5 -43.40 37.39 1.67
N HIS A 6 -43.58 38.49 2.40
CA HIS A 6 -42.86 38.72 3.67
C HIS A 6 -43.49 38.05 4.91
N SER A 7 -44.79 37.73 4.90
CA SER A 7 -45.44 37.13 6.08
C SER A 7 -45.23 35.62 6.22
N ALA A 8 -44.75 34.94 5.18
CA ALA A 8 -44.47 33.51 5.22
C ALA A 8 -43.13 33.18 5.92
N TRP A 9 -42.20 34.14 5.98
CA TRP A 9 -40.86 33.95 6.54
C TRP A 9 -40.72 34.39 8.01
N SER A 10 -41.69 35.14 8.54
CA SER A 10 -41.69 35.58 9.94
C SER A 10 -42.47 34.65 10.89
N SER A 11 -42.96 33.51 10.40
CA SER A 11 -43.64 32.53 11.24
C SER A 11 -42.64 31.87 12.19
N PRO A 12 -42.88 31.87 13.51
CA PRO A 12 -42.03 31.17 14.49
C PRO A 12 -41.85 29.68 14.18
N LYS A 13 -42.81 29.08 13.45
CA LYS A 13 -42.72 27.69 12.99
C LYS A 13 -41.72 27.52 11.85
N VAL A 14 -41.62 28.48 10.93
CA VAL A 14 -40.68 28.47 9.80
C VAL A 14 -39.26 28.77 10.30
N ALA A 15 -39.10 29.72 11.23
CA ALA A 15 -37.82 30.01 11.86
C ALA A 15 -37.24 28.79 12.61
N ARG A 16 -38.06 28.08 13.41
CA ARG A 16 -37.62 26.83 14.08
C ARG A 16 -37.25 25.71 13.11
N HIS A 17 -37.95 25.59 11.97
CA HIS A 17 -37.61 24.58 10.97
C HIS A 17 -36.30 24.90 10.26
N ILE A 18 -36.04 26.17 9.95
CA ILE A 18 -34.76 26.62 9.38
C ILE A 18 -33.62 26.42 10.37
N GLU A 19 -33.80 26.76 11.65
CA GLU A 19 -32.79 26.53 12.70
C GLU A 19 -32.47 25.04 12.88
N GLN A 20 -33.48 24.17 12.86
CA GLN A 20 -33.26 22.71 12.89
C GLN A 20 -32.49 22.23 11.67
N ILE A 21 -32.87 22.65 10.46
CA ILE A 21 -32.17 22.28 9.22
C ILE A 21 -30.72 22.77 9.23
N VAL A 22 -30.46 24.01 9.63
CA VAL A 22 -29.11 24.58 9.75
C VAL A 22 -28.31 23.83 10.81
N PHE A 23 -28.90 23.50 11.96
CA PHE A 23 -28.23 22.72 13.01
C PHE A 23 -27.84 21.31 12.53
N PHE A 24 -28.74 20.60 11.84
CA PHE A 24 -28.44 19.28 11.29
C PHE A 24 -27.40 19.32 10.16
N ILE A 25 -27.44 20.32 9.29
CA ILE A 25 -26.42 20.51 8.23
C ILE A 25 -25.05 20.82 8.86
N THR A 26 -25.01 21.69 9.87
CA THR A 26 -23.76 22.08 10.54
C THR A 26 -23.18 20.91 11.34
N LEU A 27 -24.02 20.14 12.02
CA LEU A 27 -23.60 18.95 12.78
C LEU A 27 -23.10 17.82 11.85
N ALA A 28 -23.75 17.60 10.71
CA ALA A 28 -23.32 16.63 9.70
C ALA A 28 -22.01 17.06 9.00
N LEU A 29 -21.84 18.35 8.71
CA LEU A 29 -20.58 18.92 8.21
C LEU A 29 -19.45 18.82 9.24
N LEU A 30 -19.74 19.07 10.52
CA LEU A 30 -18.79 18.90 11.62
C LEU A 30 -18.37 17.44 11.78
N HIS A 31 -19.30 16.47 11.75
CA HIS A 31 -18.94 15.04 11.84
C HIS A 31 -18.16 14.57 10.61
N SER A 32 -18.52 15.04 9.41
CA SER A 32 -17.80 14.73 8.17
C SER A 32 -16.37 15.28 8.19
N THR A 33 -16.18 16.51 8.64
CA THR A 33 -14.85 17.16 8.71
C THR A 33 -13.99 16.60 9.84
N TYR A 34 -14.58 16.23 10.98
CA TYR A 34 -13.86 15.60 12.09
C TYR A 34 -13.38 14.18 11.73
N ALA A 35 -14.23 13.39 11.06
CA ALA A 35 -13.83 12.07 10.55
C ALA A 35 -12.69 12.17 9.52
N GLN A 36 -12.75 13.16 8.62
CA GLN A 36 -11.72 13.40 7.60
C GLN A 36 -10.38 13.88 8.21
N ALA A 37 -10.42 14.71 9.25
CA ALA A 37 -9.21 15.12 9.98
C ALA A 37 -8.59 13.95 10.77
N SER A 38 -9.40 13.04 11.33
CA SER A 38 -8.91 11.89 12.11
C SER A 38 -8.26 10.77 11.29
N VAL A 39 -8.57 10.64 9.99
CA VAL A 39 -7.87 9.71 9.08
C VAL A 39 -6.38 10.02 8.99
N LEU A 40 -5.99 11.29 9.16
CA LEU A 40 -4.64 11.78 8.94
C LEU A 40 -3.80 11.85 10.22
N GLU A 41 -4.36 11.53 11.40
CA GLU A 41 -3.64 11.48 12.66
C GLU A 41 -3.65 10.07 13.28
N PRO A 42 -2.48 9.50 13.63
CA PRO A 42 -2.42 8.21 14.32
C PRO A 42 -2.84 8.38 15.78
N ARG A 43 -4.15 8.41 16.08
CA ARG A 43 -4.66 8.43 17.46
C ARG A 43 -5.81 7.46 17.72
N SER A 44 -5.94 7.10 19.00
CA SER A 44 -6.85 6.13 19.62
C SER A 44 -6.67 4.67 19.14
N ARG A 45 -5.85 3.89 19.86
CA ARG A 45 -5.90 2.42 19.77
C ARG A 45 -7.22 1.96 20.38
N PHE A 46 -8.07 1.31 19.59
CA PHE A 46 -9.31 0.73 20.12
C PHE A 46 -8.98 -0.44 21.05
N ALA A 47 -9.85 -0.69 22.04
CA ALA A 47 -9.65 -1.74 23.03
C ALA A 47 -9.53 -3.10 22.32
N LEU A 48 -8.30 -3.65 22.30
CA LEU A 48 -8.01 -4.92 21.65
C LEU A 48 -8.57 -6.08 22.47
N PRO A 49 -8.97 -7.20 21.84
CA PRO A 49 -9.30 -8.39 22.60
C PRO A 49 -8.05 -8.87 23.33
N ARG A 50 -8.22 -9.46 24.53
CA ARG A 50 -7.08 -9.93 25.35
C ARG A 50 -6.10 -10.82 24.57
N ALA A 51 -6.63 -11.62 23.63
CA ALA A 51 -5.85 -12.46 22.72
C ALA A 51 -4.81 -11.69 21.87
N CYS A 52 -5.09 -10.43 21.52
CA CYS A 52 -4.21 -9.57 20.72
C CYS A 52 -3.24 -8.73 21.58
N THR A 53 -3.42 -8.73 22.90
CA THR A 53 -2.58 -7.98 23.85
C THR A 53 -1.58 -8.86 24.60
N ALA A 54 -1.76 -10.18 24.56
CA ALA A 54 -0.89 -11.10 25.28
C ALA A 54 0.51 -11.14 24.64
N THR A 55 1.55 -10.90 25.43
CA THR A 55 2.97 -11.00 25.03
C THR A 55 3.40 -12.43 24.70
N ARG A 56 2.61 -13.42 25.08
CA ARG A 56 2.69 -14.81 24.61
C ARG A 56 1.34 -15.17 23.98
N PRO A 57 1.30 -15.64 22.73
CA PRO A 57 0.06 -15.87 22.01
C PRO A 57 -0.64 -17.12 22.53
N ALA A 58 -1.41 -16.99 23.61
CA ALA A 58 -2.19 -18.12 24.14
C ALA A 58 -3.44 -18.40 23.30
N THR A 59 -3.82 -17.51 22.36
CA THR A 59 -5.01 -17.69 21.53
C THR A 59 -4.82 -17.05 20.16
N ALA A 60 -4.62 -17.89 19.15
CA ALA A 60 -4.70 -17.50 17.75
C ALA A 60 -6.16 -17.39 17.31
N GLY A 61 -6.48 -16.41 16.47
CA GLY A 61 -7.75 -16.37 15.76
C GLY A 61 -8.25 -14.98 15.40
N ARG A 62 -9.51 -14.98 14.97
CA ARG A 62 -10.25 -13.81 14.51
C ARG A 62 -11.30 -13.44 15.53
N PHE A 63 -11.46 -12.14 15.74
CA PHE A 63 -12.39 -11.58 16.70
C PHE A 63 -13.17 -10.46 16.05
N ILE A 64 -14.44 -10.32 16.40
CA ILE A 64 -15.32 -9.26 15.94
C ILE A 64 -16.06 -8.64 17.11
N SER A 65 -16.21 -7.33 17.09
CA SER A 65 -17.03 -6.55 18.01
C SER A 65 -17.92 -5.60 17.21
N PHE A 66 -19.19 -5.55 17.58
CA PHE A 66 -20.17 -4.63 17.03
C PHE A 66 -20.50 -3.56 18.06
N ASN A 67 -20.51 -2.29 17.65
CA ASN A 67 -20.90 -1.13 18.44
C ASN A 67 -20.18 -1.04 19.80
N ALA A 68 -18.87 -1.31 19.79
CA ALA A 68 -18.03 -1.38 20.99
C ALA A 68 -18.50 -2.39 22.05
N GLY A 69 -19.28 -3.41 21.65
CA GLY A 69 -19.69 -4.52 22.50
C GLY A 69 -18.56 -5.51 22.79
N PRO A 70 -18.86 -6.62 23.48
CA PRO A 70 -17.87 -7.64 23.80
C PRO A 70 -17.31 -8.28 22.52
N TRP A 71 -16.00 -8.54 22.53
CA TRP A 71 -15.35 -9.30 21.47
C TRP A 71 -15.86 -10.74 21.44
N LYS A 72 -16.24 -11.20 20.25
CA LYS A 72 -16.62 -12.58 19.98
C LYS A 72 -15.64 -13.19 18.99
N ARG A 73 -15.36 -14.48 19.12
CA ARG A 73 -14.57 -15.20 18.11
C ARG A 73 -15.36 -15.28 16.82
N LEU A 74 -14.75 -14.88 15.70
CA LEU A 74 -15.31 -15.04 14.38
C LEU A 74 -14.95 -16.44 13.88
N ALA A 75 -15.94 -17.34 13.86
CA ALA A 75 -15.73 -18.77 13.57
C ALA A 75 -15.75 -19.11 12.07
N THR A 76 -16.26 -18.22 11.23
CA THR A 76 -16.43 -18.46 9.78
C THR A 76 -15.17 -18.09 9.02
N ALA A 77 -14.93 -18.82 7.93
CA ALA A 77 -13.97 -18.39 6.91
C ALA A 77 -14.51 -17.23 6.06
N ASP A 78 -15.83 -17.03 6.08
CA ASP A 78 -16.52 -16.09 5.22
C ASP A 78 -16.35 -14.64 5.67
N ALA A 79 -16.30 -13.76 4.67
CA ALA A 79 -16.27 -12.32 4.84
C ALA A 79 -17.60 -11.80 5.40
N VAL A 80 -17.52 -10.74 6.21
CA VAL A 80 -18.70 -10.13 6.85
C VAL A 80 -19.20 -8.94 6.02
N MET A 81 -20.52 -8.85 5.83
CA MET A 81 -21.18 -7.67 5.28
C MET A 81 -21.49 -6.67 6.41
N ILE A 82 -21.07 -5.42 6.28
CA ILE A 82 -21.31 -4.38 7.28
C ILE A 82 -22.49 -3.51 6.84
N GLY A 83 -23.52 -3.40 7.69
CA GLY A 83 -24.72 -2.63 7.41
C GLY A 83 -24.55 -1.12 7.62
N ASP A 84 -25.55 -0.35 7.16
CA ASP A 84 -25.61 1.11 7.34
C ASP A 84 -25.49 1.50 8.82
N GLY A 85 -24.65 2.51 9.11
CA GLY A 85 -24.48 3.11 10.44
C GLY A 85 -23.83 2.21 11.49
N GLN A 86 -23.39 1.00 11.14
CA GLN A 86 -22.76 0.08 12.09
C GLN A 86 -21.33 0.49 12.42
N ASN A 87 -20.94 0.36 13.70
CA ASN A 87 -19.54 0.40 14.11
C ASN A 87 -19.04 -1.03 14.30
N VAL A 88 -18.03 -1.46 13.55
CA VAL A 88 -17.51 -2.82 13.60
C VAL A 88 -15.99 -2.79 13.74
N SER A 89 -15.49 -3.53 14.72
CA SER A 89 -14.06 -3.78 14.90
C SER A 89 -13.77 -5.26 14.68
N ILE A 90 -12.79 -5.58 13.83
CA ILE A 90 -12.31 -6.94 13.58
C ILE A 90 -10.82 -6.99 13.92
N ALA A 91 -10.39 -8.02 14.63
CA ALA A 91 -8.99 -8.26 14.95
C ALA A 91 -8.58 -9.68 14.56
N VAL A 92 -7.46 -9.84 13.84
CA VAL A 92 -6.84 -11.11 13.49
C VAL A 92 -5.48 -11.17 14.18
N CYS A 93 -5.28 -12.15 15.06
CA CYS A 93 -4.11 -12.20 15.91
C CYS A 93 -3.50 -13.59 15.95
N ASN A 94 -2.19 -13.66 15.65
CA ASN A 94 -1.40 -14.89 15.68
C ASN A 94 -1.94 -16.02 14.78
N GLU A 95 -2.70 -15.68 13.73
CA GLU A 95 -3.33 -16.67 12.88
C GLU A 95 -2.48 -16.95 11.64
N ARG A 96 -2.56 -18.17 11.10
CA ARG A 96 -1.92 -18.57 9.83
C ARG A 96 -0.39 -18.42 9.79
N ASN A 97 0.26 -18.36 10.95
CA ASN A 97 1.72 -18.49 10.99
C ASN A 97 2.10 -19.95 10.75
N ALA A 98 3.10 -20.20 9.89
CA ALA A 98 3.50 -21.55 9.53
C ALA A 98 5.00 -21.66 9.23
N SER A 99 5.53 -22.86 9.39
CA SER A 99 6.81 -23.25 8.81
C SER A 99 6.54 -24.14 7.61
N VAL A 100 7.19 -23.86 6.48
CA VAL A 100 6.96 -24.55 5.22
C VAL A 100 8.27 -25.02 4.61
N ASP A 101 8.23 -26.22 4.05
CA ASP A 101 9.32 -26.84 3.31
C ASP A 101 8.77 -27.37 1.99
N ASN A 102 9.30 -26.88 0.86
CA ASN A 102 8.86 -27.28 -0.48
C ASN A 102 7.34 -27.18 -0.67
N ALA A 103 6.79 -25.99 -0.41
CA ALA A 103 5.37 -25.71 -0.44
C ALA A 103 4.98 -24.88 -1.66
N ARG A 104 3.73 -25.04 -2.09
CA ARG A 104 3.08 -24.21 -3.09
C ARG A 104 1.86 -23.54 -2.48
N MET A 105 1.68 -22.25 -2.72
CA MET A 105 0.56 -21.47 -2.22
C MET A 105 -0.10 -20.69 -3.36
N THR A 106 -1.43 -20.78 -3.44
CA THR A 106 -2.27 -20.02 -4.38
C THR A 106 -3.14 -18.97 -3.68
N ALA A 107 -3.08 -18.91 -2.35
CA ALA A 107 -3.97 -18.09 -1.53
C ALA A 107 -3.21 -17.03 -0.74
N SER A 108 -3.90 -15.91 -0.48
CA SER A 108 -3.43 -14.80 0.35
C SER A 108 -3.00 -15.26 1.76
N LEU A 109 -1.91 -14.69 2.27
CA LEU A 109 -1.41 -14.92 3.65
C LEU A 109 -2.44 -14.47 4.70
N LEU A 110 -3.28 -13.50 4.34
CA LEU A 110 -4.32 -12.91 5.16
C LEU A 110 -5.71 -13.17 4.54
N PRO A 111 -6.71 -13.56 5.35
CA PRO A 111 -8.05 -13.86 4.84
C PRO A 111 -8.81 -12.58 4.45
N LEU A 112 -9.73 -12.69 3.49
CA LEU A 112 -10.79 -11.70 3.27
C LEU A 112 -11.66 -11.61 4.54
N LEU A 113 -11.84 -10.40 5.07
CA LEU A 113 -12.59 -10.17 6.32
C LEU A 113 -13.92 -9.49 6.10
N VAL A 114 -14.00 -8.58 5.13
CA VAL A 114 -15.20 -7.77 4.88
C VAL A 114 -15.55 -7.81 3.40
N TYR A 115 -16.81 -8.11 3.12
CA TYR A 115 -17.40 -8.01 1.79
C TYR A 115 -18.50 -6.97 1.86
N GLY A 116 -18.22 -5.74 1.42
CA GLY A 116 -19.15 -4.61 1.38
C GLY A 116 -19.34 -3.88 2.72
N ILE A 117 -19.46 -2.56 2.64
CA ILE A 117 -19.59 -1.65 3.78
C ILE A 117 -20.73 -0.68 3.51
N GLY A 118 -21.71 -0.63 4.43
CA GLY A 118 -22.88 0.24 4.35
C GLY A 118 -22.55 1.73 4.51
N ARG A 119 -23.56 2.58 4.27
CA ARG A 119 -23.46 4.03 4.41
C ARG A 119 -23.20 4.40 5.85
N SER A 120 -22.30 5.36 6.08
CA SER A 120 -21.95 5.87 7.40
C SER A 120 -21.50 4.80 8.41
N ALA A 121 -21.05 3.63 7.94
CA ALA A 121 -20.45 2.61 8.79
C ALA A 121 -19.04 3.03 9.24
N ASP A 122 -18.61 2.59 10.42
CA ASP A 122 -17.25 2.76 10.96
C ASP A 122 -16.63 1.37 11.12
N VAL A 123 -15.70 1.03 10.23
CA VAL A 123 -15.06 -0.29 10.16
C VAL A 123 -13.60 -0.17 10.54
N ARG A 124 -13.16 -1.00 11.50
CA ARG A 124 -11.81 -0.97 12.04
C ARG A 124 -11.22 -2.37 12.01
N LEU A 125 -10.18 -2.58 11.23
CA LEU A 125 -9.52 -3.86 11.07
C LEU A 125 -8.11 -3.78 11.65
N LEU A 126 -7.75 -4.73 12.50
CA LEU A 126 -6.39 -4.95 12.94
C LEU A 126 -5.95 -6.36 12.55
N VAL A 127 -4.84 -6.48 11.85
CA VAL A 127 -4.13 -7.74 11.65
C VAL A 127 -2.80 -7.64 12.36
N ARG A 128 -2.50 -8.58 13.25
CA ARG A 128 -1.28 -8.53 14.06
C ARG A 128 -0.64 -9.90 14.20
N HIS A 129 0.68 -9.97 14.03
CA HIS A 129 1.46 -11.20 14.15
C HIS A 129 0.87 -12.37 13.36
N SER A 130 0.27 -12.13 12.19
CA SER A 130 -0.49 -13.15 11.44
C SER A 130 0.06 -13.36 10.03
N GLY A 131 -0.11 -14.55 9.48
CA GLY A 131 0.32 -14.91 8.13
C GLY A 131 1.84 -14.91 7.94
N ASN A 132 2.62 -15.07 9.02
CA ASN A 132 4.08 -15.11 8.93
C ASN A 132 4.58 -16.51 8.58
N LEU A 133 5.49 -16.62 7.63
CA LEU A 133 6.03 -17.88 7.12
C LEU A 133 7.51 -18.03 7.45
N HIS A 134 7.90 -19.22 7.89
CA HIS A 134 9.30 -19.65 7.95
C HIS A 134 9.55 -20.63 6.82
N VAL A 135 10.41 -20.29 5.87
CA VAL A 135 10.67 -21.07 4.66
C VAL A 135 12.03 -21.74 4.79
N SER A 136 12.07 -23.07 4.70
CA SER A 136 13.32 -23.84 4.70
C SER A 136 13.72 -24.28 3.28
N GLY A 137 12.76 -24.70 2.46
CA GLY A 137 13.00 -25.15 1.08
C GLY A 137 12.51 -24.14 0.05
N LEU A 138 11.83 -24.64 -0.98
CA LEU A 138 11.10 -23.80 -1.93
C LEU A 138 9.73 -23.39 -1.37
N LEU A 139 9.40 -22.11 -1.46
CA LEU A 139 8.03 -21.61 -1.37
C LEU A 139 7.66 -21.00 -2.72
N ASP A 140 6.72 -21.62 -3.42
CA ASP A 140 6.19 -21.13 -4.69
C ASP A 140 4.81 -20.50 -4.49
N ILE A 141 4.76 -19.17 -4.56
CA ILE A 141 3.54 -18.37 -4.50
C ILE A 141 3.13 -18.04 -5.94
N SER A 142 2.58 -19.05 -6.60
CA SER A 142 2.10 -18.97 -7.97
C SER A 142 0.58 -18.91 -8.01
N ASP A 143 0.03 -18.07 -8.89
CA ASP A 143 -1.41 -17.93 -9.06
C ASP A 143 -1.87 -18.63 -10.36
N ASP A 144 -1.74 -19.96 -10.44
CA ASP A 144 -2.02 -20.75 -11.66
C ASP A 144 -3.51 -20.86 -12.04
N SER A 145 -4.43 -20.36 -11.20
CA SER A 145 -5.86 -20.43 -11.47
C SER A 145 -6.39 -19.15 -12.10
N ALA A 146 -7.07 -19.27 -13.24
CA ALA A 146 -7.81 -18.17 -13.90
C ALA A 146 -8.94 -17.56 -13.02
N ALA A 147 -9.23 -18.14 -11.85
CA ALA A 147 -10.17 -17.63 -10.87
C ALA A 147 -9.42 -16.97 -9.72
N GLN A 148 -9.14 -15.67 -9.85
CA GLN A 148 -8.59 -14.86 -8.76
C GLN A 148 -9.59 -14.81 -7.60
N ALA A 149 -9.24 -15.38 -6.44
CA ALA A 149 -9.82 -14.90 -5.20
C ALA A 149 -9.11 -13.58 -4.86
N PRO A 150 -9.84 -12.46 -4.68
CA PRO A 150 -9.21 -11.20 -4.32
C PRO A 150 -8.40 -11.38 -3.04
N MET A 151 -7.12 -10.99 -3.07
CA MET A 151 -6.23 -11.00 -1.91
C MET A 151 -6.51 -9.84 -0.93
N SER A 152 -7.66 -9.19 -1.05
CA SER A 152 -8.05 -8.04 -0.25
C SER A 152 -8.55 -8.45 1.13
N LEU A 153 -8.26 -7.65 2.15
CA LEU A 153 -8.92 -7.75 3.46
C LEU A 153 -10.36 -7.25 3.40
N VAL A 154 -10.61 -6.28 2.52
CA VAL A 154 -11.90 -5.64 2.29
C VAL A 154 -12.14 -5.57 0.79
N THR A 155 -13.29 -6.07 0.35
CA THR A 155 -13.72 -5.94 -1.06
C THR A 155 -15.20 -5.59 -1.12
N GLY A 156 -15.67 -5.20 -2.30
CA GLY A 156 -17.07 -4.91 -2.56
C GLY A 156 -17.46 -3.43 -2.41
N PRO A 157 -18.77 -3.12 -2.43
CA PRO A 157 -19.24 -1.75 -2.45
C PRO A 157 -19.00 -1.06 -1.10
N VAL A 158 -18.57 0.21 -1.14
CA VAL A 158 -18.44 1.06 0.05
C VAL A 158 -19.48 2.18 0.00
N GLY A 159 -20.28 2.26 1.06
CA GLY A 159 -21.35 3.23 1.21
C GLY A 159 -20.83 4.64 1.45
N LYS A 160 -21.68 5.62 1.13
CA LYS A 160 -21.39 7.05 1.35
C LYS A 160 -21.04 7.32 2.81
N ASN A 161 -20.01 8.14 3.03
CA ASN A 161 -19.53 8.55 4.36
C ASN A 161 -19.06 7.39 5.26
N ALA A 162 -18.79 6.21 4.71
CA ALA A 162 -18.17 5.14 5.48
C ALA A 162 -16.76 5.56 5.93
N TYR A 163 -16.40 5.20 7.15
CA TYR A 163 -15.08 5.34 7.71
C TYR A 163 -14.45 3.95 7.82
N ILE A 164 -13.26 3.77 7.26
CA ILE A 164 -12.57 2.49 7.24
C ILE A 164 -11.14 2.72 7.71
N ARG A 165 -10.73 1.97 8.73
CA ARG A 165 -9.35 1.96 9.22
C ARG A 165 -8.80 0.54 9.19
N ILE A 166 -7.70 0.32 8.50
CA ILE A 166 -6.96 -0.95 8.50
C ILE A 166 -5.58 -0.71 9.10
N ALA A 167 -5.20 -1.53 10.06
CA ALA A 167 -3.83 -1.58 10.59
C ALA A 167 -3.30 -3.00 10.48
N ILE A 168 -2.10 -3.17 9.93
CA ILE A 168 -1.41 -4.45 9.82
C ILE A 168 -0.03 -4.28 10.42
N GLU A 169 0.24 -5.08 11.44
CA GLU A 169 1.46 -4.98 12.25
C GLU A 169 2.13 -6.34 12.37
N ASP A 170 3.44 -6.40 12.11
CA ASP A 170 4.25 -7.61 12.29
C ASP A 170 3.66 -8.85 11.57
N SER A 171 3.07 -8.66 10.39
CA SER A 171 2.27 -9.68 9.71
C SER A 171 2.69 -9.86 8.26
N ALA A 172 2.30 -11.00 7.67
CA ALA A 172 2.61 -11.36 6.28
C ALA A 172 4.12 -11.36 5.97
N ASN A 173 4.98 -11.58 6.96
CA ASN A 173 6.43 -11.65 6.74
C ASN A 173 6.86 -13.07 6.34
N ILE A 174 7.85 -13.18 5.47
CA ILE A 174 8.47 -14.42 5.05
C ILE A 174 9.92 -14.43 5.57
N LEU A 175 10.28 -15.43 6.35
CA LEU A 175 11.65 -15.63 6.85
C LEU A 175 12.32 -16.78 6.09
N LEU A 176 13.37 -16.48 5.34
CA LEU A 176 14.26 -17.45 4.69
C LEU A 176 15.18 -18.04 5.78
N SER A 177 14.84 -19.24 6.26
CA SER A 177 15.37 -19.79 7.51
C SER A 177 16.71 -20.51 7.38
N GLN A 178 17.13 -20.87 6.16
CA GLN A 178 18.39 -21.58 5.92
C GLN A 178 19.00 -21.23 4.56
N PRO A 179 20.31 -21.48 4.36
CA PRO A 179 20.93 -21.37 3.04
C PRO A 179 20.20 -22.22 2.00
N GLY A 180 19.94 -21.66 0.84
CA GLY A 180 19.23 -22.34 -0.25
C GLY A 180 17.71 -22.30 -0.16
N ALA A 181 17.12 -21.71 0.89
CA ALA A 181 15.69 -21.40 0.90
C ALA A 181 15.37 -20.44 -0.27
N GLU A 182 14.32 -20.73 -1.02
CA GLU A 182 13.92 -19.95 -2.20
C GLU A 182 12.44 -19.58 -2.09
N VAL A 183 12.13 -18.31 -2.33
CA VAL A 183 10.76 -17.83 -2.50
C VAL A 183 10.60 -17.40 -3.94
N ARG A 184 9.61 -17.97 -4.62
CA ARG A 184 9.19 -17.57 -5.97
C ARG A 184 7.80 -16.95 -5.87
N ILE A 185 7.65 -15.78 -6.46
CA ILE A 185 6.37 -15.08 -6.51
C ILE A 185 6.09 -14.76 -7.97
N GLY A 186 4.92 -15.19 -8.45
CA GLY A 186 4.43 -14.83 -9.76
C GLY A 186 4.05 -15.99 -10.65
N ARG A 187 3.91 -15.73 -11.95
CA ARG A 187 3.17 -16.59 -12.88
C ARG A 187 3.98 -16.98 -14.11
N THR A 188 3.58 -18.09 -14.71
CA THR A 188 3.84 -18.34 -16.14
C THR A 188 2.71 -17.74 -16.97
N GLY A 189 2.91 -16.56 -17.59
CA GLY A 189 1.87 -15.91 -18.40
C GLY A 189 1.97 -14.38 -18.47
N PRO A 190 1.08 -13.68 -19.17
CA PRO A 190 1.06 -12.22 -19.19
C PRO A 190 0.83 -11.65 -17.78
N MET A 191 1.40 -10.48 -17.52
CA MET A 191 1.25 -9.76 -16.25
C MET A 191 -0.25 -9.52 -15.98
N PRO A 192 -0.78 -9.92 -14.81
CA PRO A 192 -2.17 -9.65 -14.49
C PRO A 192 -2.37 -8.15 -14.26
N PRO A 193 -3.55 -7.59 -14.57
CA PRO A 193 -3.90 -6.27 -14.05
C PRO A 193 -3.77 -6.29 -12.52
N SER A 194 -3.39 -5.16 -11.93
CA SER A 194 -3.11 -4.84 -10.52
C SER A 194 -4.28 -5.11 -9.53
N LEU A 195 -4.93 -6.27 -9.63
CA LEU A 195 -6.11 -6.65 -8.85
C LEU A 195 -5.77 -7.16 -7.43
N SER A 196 -4.53 -7.02 -6.99
CA SER A 196 -4.00 -7.53 -5.71
C SER A 196 -3.93 -6.46 -4.61
N SER A 197 -4.96 -5.62 -4.49
CA SER A 197 -4.99 -4.58 -3.46
C SER A 197 -5.43 -5.10 -2.07
N PHE A 198 -4.90 -4.54 -0.97
CA PHE A 198 -5.44 -4.76 0.39
C PHE A 198 -6.92 -4.40 0.49
N MET A 199 -7.34 -3.39 -0.27
CA MET A 199 -8.72 -2.94 -0.36
C MET A 199 -9.09 -2.70 -1.83
N ASP A 200 -9.98 -3.54 -2.36
CA ASP A 200 -10.62 -3.31 -3.66
C ASP A 200 -11.96 -2.57 -3.43
N ILE A 201 -11.93 -1.22 -3.53
CA ILE A 201 -13.12 -0.40 -3.31
C ILE A 201 -13.84 -0.14 -4.62
N ARG A 202 -14.91 -0.90 -4.87
CA ARG A 202 -15.74 -0.64 -6.05
C ARG A 202 -16.73 0.48 -5.77
N THR A 203 -16.27 1.74 -5.80
CA THR A 203 -17.16 2.92 -5.74
C THR A 203 -17.34 3.53 -7.12
N SER A 204 -18.34 3.05 -7.87
CA SER A 204 -18.71 3.64 -9.15
C SER A 204 -19.41 5.01 -9.02
N ASN A 205 -19.90 5.36 -7.82
CA ASN A 205 -20.66 6.58 -7.59
C ASN A 205 -19.78 7.70 -6.98
N PRO A 206 -19.55 8.82 -7.69
CA PRO A 206 -18.74 9.94 -7.21
C PRO A 206 -19.36 10.76 -6.07
N SER A 207 -20.59 10.47 -5.69
CA SER A 207 -21.25 11.05 -4.51
C SER A 207 -20.88 10.31 -3.22
N VAL A 208 -20.14 9.21 -3.32
CA VAL A 208 -19.57 8.45 -2.22
C VAL A 208 -18.21 9.07 -1.89
N ALA A 209 -18.10 9.61 -0.68
CA ALA A 209 -16.87 10.16 -0.12
C ALA A 209 -16.53 9.35 1.13
N PRO A 210 -15.90 8.17 1.01
CA PRO A 210 -15.44 7.43 2.16
C PRO A 210 -14.21 8.11 2.78
N ALA A 211 -13.89 7.70 4.00
CA ALA A 211 -12.71 8.09 4.74
C ALA A 211 -11.91 6.81 5.05
N ILE A 212 -10.77 6.62 4.39
CA ILE A 212 -9.98 5.40 4.43
C ILE A 212 -8.62 5.70 5.05
N ALA A 213 -8.25 4.95 6.08
CA ALA A 213 -6.93 4.98 6.69
C ALA A 213 -6.31 3.58 6.63
N ILE A 214 -5.15 3.42 6.01
CA ILE A 214 -4.42 2.16 5.99
C ILE A 214 -3.02 2.36 6.59
N GLU A 215 -2.65 1.51 7.54
CA GLU A 215 -1.36 1.53 8.21
C GLU A 215 -0.71 0.14 8.10
N LEU A 216 0.49 0.09 7.53
CA LEU A 216 1.30 -1.12 7.42
C LEU A 216 2.61 -0.94 8.17
N ARG A 217 2.90 -1.81 9.13
CA ARG A 217 4.08 -1.70 10.00
C ARG A 217 4.82 -3.01 10.11
N ARG A 218 6.12 -3.02 9.80
CA ARG A 218 6.96 -4.24 9.92
C ARG A 218 6.29 -5.47 9.30
N SER A 219 5.68 -5.28 8.13
CA SER A 219 4.82 -6.26 7.50
C SER A 219 5.15 -6.42 6.03
N ALA A 220 4.74 -7.56 5.45
CA ALA A 220 5.02 -7.93 4.06
C ALA A 220 6.53 -7.99 3.73
N ASN A 221 7.41 -8.22 4.71
CA ASN A 221 8.84 -8.30 4.47
C ASN A 221 9.27 -9.72 4.06
N VAL A 222 10.33 -9.83 3.25
CA VAL A 222 11.03 -11.11 2.99
C VAL A 222 12.43 -10.99 3.58
N LEU A 223 12.76 -11.76 4.60
CA LEU A 223 13.98 -11.57 5.39
C LEU A 223 14.81 -12.86 5.46
N GLY A 224 16.12 -12.77 5.23
CA GLY A 224 17.09 -13.82 5.54
C GLY A 224 18.30 -13.81 4.62
N SER A 225 19.49 -13.64 5.20
CA SER A 225 20.71 -13.26 4.48
C SER A 225 21.29 -14.27 3.48
N GLN A 226 20.77 -15.50 3.43
CA GLN A 226 21.35 -16.62 2.66
C GLN A 226 20.36 -17.30 1.70
N GLY A 227 19.12 -16.80 1.59
CA GLY A 227 18.12 -17.35 0.66
C GLY A 227 18.03 -16.58 -0.65
N THR A 228 17.10 -16.98 -1.51
CA THR A 228 16.82 -16.35 -2.80
C THR A 228 15.38 -15.88 -2.85
N LEU A 229 15.16 -14.65 -3.30
CA LEU A 229 13.84 -14.16 -3.71
C LEU A 229 13.82 -13.99 -5.23
N LYS A 230 12.79 -14.54 -5.88
CA LYS A 230 12.47 -14.28 -7.29
C LYS A 230 11.05 -13.77 -7.42
N ILE A 231 10.88 -12.65 -8.09
CA ILE A 231 9.61 -12.09 -8.50
C ILE A 231 9.61 -12.05 -10.03
N ASP A 232 8.63 -12.70 -10.67
CA ASP A 232 8.45 -12.70 -12.13
C ASP A 232 7.00 -12.37 -12.47
N ARG A 233 6.77 -11.22 -13.13
CA ARG A 233 5.43 -10.76 -13.55
C ARG A 233 4.41 -10.73 -12.42
N ALA A 234 4.86 -10.21 -11.28
CA ALA A 234 4.08 -10.17 -10.07
C ALA A 234 4.54 -9.05 -9.15
N TYR A 235 3.81 -8.91 -8.05
CA TYR A 235 4.13 -8.01 -6.97
C TYR A 235 4.30 -8.77 -5.67
N LEU A 236 4.98 -8.20 -4.67
CA LEU A 236 4.77 -8.73 -3.32
C LEU A 236 3.27 -8.67 -2.99
N PRO A 237 2.72 -9.70 -2.33
CA PRO A 237 1.35 -9.65 -1.87
C PRO A 237 1.09 -8.34 -1.13
N TYR A 238 -0.03 -7.70 -1.48
CA TYR A 238 -0.51 -6.46 -0.88
C TYR A 238 0.22 -5.15 -1.24
N ALA A 239 0.82 -5.16 -2.43
CA ALA A 239 1.47 -4.02 -3.05
C ALA A 239 0.53 -2.84 -3.36
N SER A 240 -0.74 -3.09 -3.71
CA SER A 240 -1.75 -2.03 -3.93
C SER A 240 -2.66 -1.85 -2.70
N LEU A 241 -3.06 -0.63 -2.36
CA LEU A 241 -3.72 -0.35 -1.07
C LEU A 241 -5.14 0.19 -1.21
N VAL A 242 -5.41 1.06 -2.19
CA VAL A 242 -6.74 1.58 -2.47
C VAL A 242 -6.98 1.67 -3.97
N SER A 243 -7.92 0.87 -4.49
CA SER A 243 -8.37 0.97 -5.88
C SER A 243 -9.67 1.79 -6.02
N SER A 244 -9.89 2.41 -7.17
CA SER A 244 -11.22 2.88 -7.64
C SER A 244 -11.95 3.93 -6.78
N MET A 245 -11.22 4.68 -5.95
CA MET A 245 -11.78 5.81 -5.21
C MET A 245 -11.83 7.07 -6.10
N ARG A 246 -13.03 7.65 -6.28
CA ARG A 246 -13.21 8.89 -7.04
C ARG A 246 -13.24 10.17 -6.21
N SER A 247 -13.65 10.11 -4.94
CA SER A 247 -13.70 11.25 -4.02
C SER A 247 -13.58 10.77 -2.57
N GLY A 248 -13.32 11.66 -1.62
CA GLY A 248 -13.19 11.30 -0.19
C GLY A 248 -11.82 11.60 0.39
N THR A 249 -11.47 10.91 1.47
CA THR A 249 -10.16 11.07 2.13
C THR A 249 -9.49 9.72 2.24
N THR A 250 -8.25 9.63 1.78
CA THR A 250 -7.42 8.42 1.88
C THR A 250 -6.08 8.78 2.50
N GLY A 251 -5.76 8.13 3.62
CA GLY A 251 -4.44 8.17 4.24
C GLY A 251 -3.82 6.78 4.23
N VAL A 252 -2.66 6.62 3.59
CA VAL A 252 -1.91 5.37 3.61
C VAL A 252 -0.53 5.62 4.22
N HIS A 253 -0.19 4.83 5.23
CA HIS A 253 1.08 4.91 5.94
C HIS A 253 1.81 3.57 5.93
N LEU A 254 2.96 3.51 5.28
CA LEU A 254 3.86 2.35 5.26
C LEU A 254 5.10 2.65 6.11
N ASP A 255 5.38 1.82 7.11
CA ASP A 255 6.53 1.96 8.02
C ASP A 255 7.25 0.62 8.16
N GLN A 256 8.47 0.51 7.60
CA GLN A 256 9.21 -0.75 7.59
C GLN A 256 8.41 -1.87 6.90
N ALA A 257 7.78 -1.54 5.77
CA ALA A 257 6.93 -2.47 5.01
C ALA A 257 7.58 -2.86 3.68
N ALA A 258 7.32 -4.08 3.24
CA ALA A 258 7.79 -4.61 1.96
C ALA A 258 9.31 -4.46 1.76
N ASN A 259 10.09 -4.67 2.81
CA ASN A 259 11.54 -4.73 2.68
C ASN A 259 11.99 -6.16 2.38
N VAL A 260 13.08 -6.29 1.62
CA VAL A 260 13.69 -7.59 1.33
C VAL A 260 15.13 -7.60 1.80
N GLU A 261 15.51 -8.67 2.49
CA GLU A 261 16.88 -9.04 2.76
C GLU A 261 17.08 -10.48 2.30
N ALA A 262 17.95 -10.71 1.32
CA ALA A 262 18.23 -12.03 0.79
C ALA A 262 19.68 -12.18 0.32
N GLY A 263 20.14 -13.43 0.16
CA GLY A 263 21.40 -13.72 -0.50
C GLY A 263 21.38 -13.23 -1.94
N ARG A 264 20.35 -13.65 -2.70
CA ARG A 264 20.09 -13.23 -4.07
C ARG A 264 18.67 -12.69 -4.22
N ILE A 265 18.52 -11.61 -4.98
CA ILE A 265 17.22 -11.01 -5.28
C ILE A 265 17.14 -10.83 -6.79
N GLU A 266 16.03 -11.26 -7.37
CA GLU A 266 15.74 -11.10 -8.79
C GLU A 266 14.29 -10.65 -8.96
N ILE A 267 14.09 -9.52 -9.62
CA ILE A 267 12.78 -8.96 -9.94
C ILE A 267 12.75 -8.75 -11.44
N ARG A 268 11.76 -9.37 -12.10
CA ARG A 268 11.57 -9.27 -13.55
C ARG A 268 10.13 -8.92 -13.88
N GLN A 269 9.91 -7.92 -14.74
CA GLN A 269 8.59 -7.59 -15.28
C GLN A 269 7.51 -7.35 -14.21
N GLY A 270 7.88 -6.77 -13.07
CA GLY A 270 6.94 -6.49 -11.97
C GLY A 270 7.59 -5.66 -10.88
N ALA A 271 6.89 -5.44 -9.76
CA ALA A 271 7.35 -4.52 -8.73
C ALA A 271 7.41 -5.12 -7.33
N LEU A 272 8.23 -4.55 -6.45
CA LEU A 272 8.21 -4.92 -5.03
C LEU A 272 6.95 -4.36 -4.34
N LEU A 273 6.72 -3.07 -4.51
CA LEU A 273 5.48 -2.36 -4.22
C LEU A 273 4.94 -1.80 -5.54
N SER A 274 3.64 -1.92 -5.73
CA SER A 274 2.89 -1.39 -6.86
C SER A 274 2.08 -0.18 -6.36
N SER A 275 1.13 0.27 -7.17
CA SER A 275 0.47 1.53 -6.93
C SER A 275 -0.34 1.52 -5.62
N ILE A 276 0.07 2.38 -4.69
CA ILE A 276 -0.53 2.45 -3.36
C ILE A 276 -1.97 2.97 -3.46
N VAL A 277 -2.18 3.99 -4.28
CA VAL A 277 -3.51 4.48 -4.66
C VAL A 277 -3.62 4.39 -6.18
N GLU A 278 -4.47 3.51 -6.67
CA GLU A 278 -4.72 3.32 -8.09
C GLU A 278 -6.17 3.67 -8.42
N THR A 279 -6.42 4.65 -9.27
CA THR A 279 -7.80 5.02 -9.59
C THR A 279 -7.95 5.71 -10.94
N PRO A 280 -9.04 5.44 -11.68
CA PRO A 280 -9.30 6.17 -12.93
C PRO A 280 -9.40 7.69 -12.75
N SER A 281 -9.76 8.18 -11.56
CA SER A 281 -9.75 9.62 -11.28
C SER A 281 -9.84 9.95 -9.79
N LEU A 282 -9.13 11.00 -9.36
CA LEU A 282 -9.26 11.64 -8.04
C LEU A 282 -9.94 13.01 -8.16
N GLU A 283 -11.24 13.08 -7.88
CA GLU A 283 -12.03 14.32 -7.91
C GLU A 283 -12.49 14.76 -6.52
N ARG A 284 -12.12 15.97 -6.10
CA ARG A 284 -12.46 16.50 -4.76
C ARG A 284 -12.02 15.56 -3.64
N ALA A 285 -10.82 14.99 -3.79
CA ALA A 285 -10.24 14.05 -2.84
C ALA A 285 -9.15 14.72 -1.99
N ASP A 286 -8.91 14.17 -0.79
CA ASP A 286 -7.72 14.44 0.02
C ASP A 286 -6.94 13.13 0.18
N VAL A 287 -5.85 12.98 -0.56
CA VAL A 287 -5.03 11.76 -0.60
C VAL A 287 -3.68 12.04 0.03
N ARG A 288 -3.28 11.17 0.96
CA ARG A 288 -1.98 11.22 1.61
C ARG A 288 -1.34 9.85 1.62
N VAL A 289 -0.18 9.74 0.99
CA VAL A 289 0.68 8.57 1.05
C VAL A 289 1.94 8.94 1.84
N THR A 290 2.31 8.13 2.83
CA THR A 290 3.54 8.32 3.60
C THR A 290 4.27 7.01 3.78
N MET A 291 5.45 6.90 3.19
CA MET A 291 6.34 5.76 3.31
C MET A 291 7.58 6.14 4.12
N ARG A 292 7.95 5.27 5.05
CA ARG A 292 9.17 5.38 5.85
C ARG A 292 9.86 4.03 5.92
N GLN A 293 11.12 3.95 5.50
CA GLN A 293 11.90 2.70 5.59
C GLN A 293 11.19 1.53 4.89
N SER A 294 10.50 1.80 3.79
CA SER A 294 9.67 0.81 3.08
C SER A 294 10.13 0.62 1.64
N GLY A 295 9.95 -0.58 1.11
CA GLY A 295 10.36 -0.92 -0.26
C GLY A 295 11.87 -0.96 -0.44
N ASN A 296 12.65 -1.26 0.60
CA ASN A 296 14.11 -1.33 0.50
C ASN A 296 14.60 -2.75 0.23
N LEU A 297 15.70 -2.88 -0.50
CA LEU A 297 16.36 -4.15 -0.77
C LEU A 297 17.76 -4.21 -0.14
N HIS A 298 18.09 -5.36 0.45
CA HIS A 298 19.43 -5.73 0.88
C HIS A 298 19.82 -7.09 0.27
N ALA A 299 20.66 -7.07 -0.75
CA ALA A 299 21.21 -8.27 -1.38
C ALA A 299 22.64 -8.55 -0.91
N HIS A 300 22.90 -9.73 -0.35
CA HIS A 300 24.24 -10.08 0.11
C HIS A 300 25.18 -10.57 -1.00
N GLN A 301 24.64 -11.07 -2.12
CA GLN A 301 25.43 -11.61 -3.23
C GLN A 301 25.12 -10.88 -4.55
N ALA A 302 23.85 -10.86 -4.95
CA ALA A 302 23.45 -10.28 -6.23
C ALA A 302 22.02 -9.74 -6.18
N LEU A 303 21.81 -8.60 -6.83
CA LEU A 303 20.51 -8.01 -7.14
C LEU A 303 20.40 -7.82 -8.65
N VAL A 304 19.31 -8.33 -9.22
CA VAL A 304 18.90 -8.07 -10.60
C VAL A 304 17.51 -7.46 -10.59
N ILE A 305 17.37 -6.32 -11.25
CA ILE A 305 16.11 -5.67 -11.62
C ILE A 305 16.09 -5.62 -13.15
N ASP A 306 15.06 -6.19 -13.76
CA ASP A 306 14.96 -6.36 -15.21
C ASP A 306 13.52 -6.04 -15.67
N HIS A 307 13.31 -4.89 -16.31
CA HIS A 307 11.96 -4.40 -16.66
C HIS A 307 11.03 -4.35 -15.43
N ALA A 308 11.51 -3.82 -14.31
CA ALA A 308 10.86 -3.96 -13.00
C ALA A 308 11.11 -2.74 -12.12
N GLU A 309 10.23 -2.48 -11.15
CA GLU A 309 10.42 -1.42 -10.15
C GLU A 309 10.50 -1.94 -8.70
N LEU A 310 11.04 -1.14 -7.77
CA LEU A 310 10.81 -1.42 -6.34
C LEU A 310 9.56 -0.74 -5.82
N ILE A 311 9.28 0.46 -6.28
CA ILE A 311 8.07 1.20 -5.94
C ILE A 311 7.51 1.73 -7.24
N ASP A 312 6.50 1.03 -7.76
CA ASP A 312 5.67 1.48 -8.88
C ASP A 312 4.61 2.44 -8.34
N GLU A 313 4.58 3.62 -8.94
CA GLU A 313 3.60 4.69 -8.79
C GLU A 313 2.87 4.76 -7.44
N PRO A 314 3.43 5.39 -6.38
CA PRO A 314 2.71 5.61 -5.13
C PRO A 314 1.28 6.18 -5.31
N ILE A 315 1.04 6.93 -6.38
CA ILE A 315 -0.31 7.29 -6.83
C ILE A 315 -0.37 7.18 -8.36
N ASP A 316 -1.15 6.21 -8.86
CA ASP A 316 -1.59 6.13 -10.25
C ASP A 316 -3.00 6.70 -10.34
N ALA A 317 -3.16 7.83 -11.02
CA ALA A 317 -4.47 8.33 -11.35
C ALA A 317 -4.58 8.97 -12.73
N LYS A 318 -5.39 8.38 -13.62
CA LYS A 318 -5.61 8.93 -14.98
C LYS A 318 -6.16 10.36 -15.03
N ARG A 319 -6.70 10.89 -13.93
CA ARG A 319 -7.04 12.30 -13.78
C ARG A 319 -7.16 12.76 -12.33
N ILE A 320 -6.52 13.88 -11.98
CA ILE A 320 -6.61 14.51 -10.66
C ILE A 320 -7.27 15.89 -10.78
N ARG A 321 -8.38 16.13 -10.08
CA ARG A 321 -9.11 17.41 -10.18
C ARG A 321 -9.71 17.93 -8.88
N ASN A 322 -9.50 19.21 -8.59
CA ASN A 322 -10.01 19.86 -7.35
C ASN A 322 -9.59 19.11 -6.08
N SER A 323 -8.42 18.47 -6.09
CA SER A 323 -7.98 17.53 -5.05
C SER A 323 -6.78 18.08 -4.30
N LYS A 324 -6.53 17.52 -3.12
CA LYS A 324 -5.28 17.69 -2.37
C LYS A 324 -4.56 16.35 -2.38
N VAL A 325 -3.33 16.34 -2.84
CA VAL A 325 -2.51 15.13 -2.92
C VAL A 325 -1.20 15.40 -2.22
N LYS A 326 -0.80 14.51 -1.31
CA LYS A 326 0.46 14.60 -0.60
C LYS A 326 1.15 13.26 -0.55
N VAL A 327 2.31 13.16 -1.19
CA VAL A 327 3.19 11.99 -1.08
C VAL A 327 4.42 12.37 -0.28
N ARG A 328 4.80 11.50 0.66
CA ARG A 328 6.04 11.64 1.41
C ARG A 328 6.77 10.32 1.47
N LEU A 329 7.95 10.27 0.88
CA LEU A 329 8.82 9.10 0.88
C LEU A 329 10.07 9.43 1.69
N ARG A 330 10.40 8.58 2.67
CA ARG A 330 11.60 8.72 3.50
C ARG A 330 12.32 7.42 3.67
N ASP A 331 13.61 7.38 3.36
CA ASP A 331 14.42 6.16 3.50
C ASP A 331 13.76 4.98 2.74
N SER A 332 13.21 5.23 1.55
CA SER A 332 12.36 4.28 0.80
C SER A 332 12.89 4.02 -0.60
N GLY A 333 12.66 2.82 -1.14
CA GLY A 333 13.16 2.43 -2.46
C GLY A 333 14.68 2.33 -2.53
N ASN A 334 15.38 2.19 -1.41
CA ASN A 334 16.84 2.15 -1.39
C ASN A 334 17.35 0.71 -1.59
N VAL A 335 18.51 0.61 -2.23
CA VAL A 335 19.21 -0.65 -2.49
C VAL A 335 20.53 -0.67 -1.75
N ARG A 336 20.79 -1.77 -1.04
CA ARG A 336 22.11 -2.14 -0.54
C ARG A 336 22.53 -3.47 -1.15
N GLY A 337 23.60 -3.47 -1.93
CA GLY A 337 24.22 -4.67 -2.50
C GLY A 337 25.62 -4.88 -1.93
N ASN A 338 25.87 -6.01 -1.27
CA ASN A 338 27.25 -6.38 -0.89
C ASN A 338 28.03 -7.02 -2.05
N GLY A 339 27.39 -7.26 -3.19
CA GLY A 339 28.02 -7.74 -4.42
C GLY A 339 27.59 -6.91 -5.63
N CYS A 340 27.03 -7.57 -6.64
CA CYS A 340 26.57 -6.90 -7.87
C CYS A 340 25.13 -6.43 -7.77
N VAL A 341 24.88 -5.20 -8.23
CA VAL A 341 23.56 -4.66 -8.54
C VAL A 341 23.48 -4.40 -10.04
N ARG A 342 22.50 -5.00 -10.72
CA ARG A 342 22.17 -4.75 -12.12
C ARG A 342 20.73 -4.26 -12.24
N ILE A 343 20.54 -3.16 -12.95
CA ILE A 343 19.25 -2.58 -13.28
C ILE A 343 19.20 -2.43 -14.81
N ASP A 344 18.42 -3.28 -15.47
CA ASP A 344 18.26 -3.23 -16.92
C ASP A 344 16.80 -2.92 -17.24
N GLU A 345 16.54 -1.81 -17.94
CA GLU A 345 15.20 -1.36 -18.35
C GLU A 345 14.19 -1.26 -17.19
N GLY A 346 14.65 -1.02 -15.95
CA GLY A 346 13.79 -0.89 -14.79
C GLY A 346 14.24 0.23 -13.86
N GLU A 347 13.50 0.40 -12.76
CA GLU A 347 13.68 1.49 -11.80
C GLU A 347 13.78 1.03 -10.35
N LEU A 348 14.25 1.92 -9.47
CA LEU A 348 13.99 1.72 -8.05
C LEU A 348 12.66 2.33 -7.64
N VAL A 349 12.39 3.54 -8.10
CA VAL A 349 11.12 4.22 -7.89
C VAL A 349 10.70 4.77 -9.23
N ASP A 350 9.54 4.36 -9.70
CA ASP A 350 8.93 4.91 -10.90
C ASP A 350 8.42 6.34 -10.64
N GLU A 351 7.40 6.79 -11.36
CA GLU A 351 6.85 8.10 -11.13
C GLU A 351 6.19 8.19 -9.76
N THR A 352 6.55 9.19 -8.98
CA THR A 352 5.93 9.32 -7.64
C THR A 352 4.42 9.62 -7.73
N LEU A 353 3.98 10.13 -8.87
CA LEU A 353 2.61 10.49 -9.20
C LEU A 353 2.41 10.42 -10.73
N ASP A 354 1.77 9.37 -11.24
CA ASP A 354 1.24 9.34 -12.62
C ASP A 354 -0.15 9.98 -12.62
N ALA A 355 -0.27 11.09 -13.36
CA ALA A 355 -1.57 11.59 -13.76
C ALA A 355 -1.47 12.40 -15.06
N PRO A 356 -1.94 11.86 -16.21
CA PRO A 356 -1.91 12.58 -17.48
C PRO A 356 -2.63 13.94 -17.44
N SER A 357 -3.61 14.13 -16.54
CA SER A 357 -4.31 15.40 -16.38
C SER A 357 -4.50 15.80 -14.92
N ILE A 358 -3.95 16.96 -14.55
CA ILE A 358 -4.00 17.55 -13.22
C ILE A 358 -4.62 18.95 -13.26
N GLY A 359 -5.84 19.10 -12.75
CA GLY A 359 -6.58 20.36 -12.77
C GLY A 359 -6.96 20.90 -11.39
N LYS A 360 -6.75 22.19 -11.13
CA LYS A 360 -7.28 22.92 -9.94
C LYS A 360 -6.93 22.25 -8.60
N SER A 361 -5.77 21.61 -8.52
CA SER A 361 -5.39 20.76 -7.39
C SER A 361 -4.20 21.32 -6.62
N LYS A 362 -3.99 20.81 -5.41
CA LYS A 362 -2.81 21.11 -4.58
C LYS A 362 -2.02 19.82 -4.39
N ILE A 363 -0.83 19.76 -4.97
CA ILE A 363 0.05 18.60 -4.91
C ILE A 363 1.29 18.96 -4.09
N ALA A 364 1.66 18.08 -3.16
CA ALA A 364 2.87 18.23 -2.37
C ALA A 364 3.65 16.91 -2.29
N LEU A 365 4.84 16.88 -2.89
CA LEU A 365 5.74 15.73 -2.84
C LEU A 365 6.96 16.08 -1.95
N ASP A 366 7.24 15.25 -0.94
CA ASP A 366 8.40 15.37 -0.03
C ASP A 366 9.19 14.06 -0.03
N LEU A 367 10.23 13.99 -0.86
CA LEU A 367 11.12 12.86 -1.01
C LEU A 367 12.43 13.16 -0.26
N GLN A 368 12.84 12.25 0.60
CA GLN A 368 14.09 12.36 1.35
C GLN A 368 14.75 10.99 1.46
N ASP A 369 16.02 10.86 1.07
CA ASP A 369 16.77 9.61 1.18
C ASP A 369 16.04 8.46 0.43
N VAL A 370 15.70 8.71 -0.85
CA VAL A 370 14.88 7.81 -1.71
C VAL A 370 15.69 7.31 -2.91
N ALA A 371 15.45 6.07 -3.34
CA ALA A 371 16.08 5.51 -4.54
C ALA A 371 17.62 5.55 -4.53
N ASN A 372 18.25 5.46 -3.36
CA ASN A 372 19.71 5.46 -3.27
C ASN A 372 20.26 4.03 -3.37
N VAL A 373 21.40 3.89 -4.03
CA VAL A 373 22.13 2.62 -4.18
C VAL A 373 23.45 2.69 -3.41
N SER A 374 23.69 1.70 -2.57
CA SER A 374 25.02 1.40 -2.03
C SER A 374 25.44 0.01 -2.51
N ALA A 375 26.46 -0.08 -3.37
CA ALA A 375 26.88 -1.36 -3.97
C ALA A 375 28.39 -1.51 -4.08
N GLN A 376 28.91 -2.73 -4.26
CA GLN A 376 30.30 -2.91 -4.71
C GLN A 376 30.44 -2.59 -6.19
N THR A 377 29.51 -3.10 -6.99
CA THR A 377 29.41 -2.84 -8.43
C THR A 377 27.95 -2.53 -8.78
N LEU A 378 27.77 -1.55 -9.67
CA LEU A 378 26.46 -1.13 -10.17
C LEU A 378 26.55 -1.03 -11.69
N THR A 379 25.62 -1.69 -12.36
CA THR A 379 25.36 -1.54 -13.79
C THR A 379 23.92 -1.09 -13.97
N ILE A 380 23.71 -0.02 -14.73
CA ILE A 380 22.39 0.45 -15.14
C ILE A 380 22.37 0.50 -16.67
N ARG A 381 21.40 -0.14 -17.32
CA ARG A 381 21.24 -0.14 -18.78
C ARG A 381 19.82 0.22 -19.14
N HIS A 382 19.61 1.38 -19.77
CA HIS A 382 18.28 1.88 -20.15
C HIS A 382 17.27 1.88 -19.00
N GLY A 383 17.74 1.91 -17.76
CA GLY A 383 16.90 1.98 -16.57
C GLY A 383 17.31 3.17 -15.73
N GLU A 384 16.55 3.43 -14.68
CA GLU A 384 16.69 4.62 -13.86
C GLU A 384 16.76 4.27 -12.37
N LEU A 385 17.17 5.22 -11.53
CA LEU A 385 17.01 5.03 -10.08
C LEU A 385 15.67 5.61 -9.63
N ILE A 386 15.36 6.77 -10.17
CA ILE A 386 14.07 7.43 -10.09
C ILE A 386 13.77 7.96 -11.47
N ASP A 387 12.58 7.67 -12.02
CA ASP A 387 12.15 8.25 -13.29
C ASP A 387 11.60 9.67 -13.06
N GLU A 388 10.33 9.95 -13.35
CA GLU A 388 9.74 11.22 -12.99
C GLU A 388 9.32 11.31 -11.52
N MET A 389 9.14 12.53 -11.03
CA MET A 389 8.44 12.72 -9.75
C MET A 389 6.95 12.98 -9.94
N ILE A 390 6.58 13.47 -11.13
CA ILE A 390 5.21 13.70 -11.58
C ILE A 390 5.24 13.47 -13.08
N ASP A 391 4.54 12.45 -13.57
CA ASP A 391 4.23 12.32 -15.00
C ASP A 391 2.83 12.88 -15.28
N SER A 392 2.77 13.81 -16.24
CA SER A 392 1.55 14.52 -16.59
C SER A 392 1.66 15.22 -17.94
N ASP A 393 0.69 14.99 -18.82
CA ASP A 393 0.55 15.70 -20.09
C ASP A 393 0.02 17.14 -19.89
N ASP A 394 -0.88 17.35 -18.92
CA ASP A 394 -1.59 18.62 -18.73
C ASP A 394 -1.77 18.99 -17.25
N ILE A 395 -1.30 20.19 -16.89
CA ILE A 395 -1.42 20.75 -15.54
C ILE A 395 -2.10 22.13 -15.61
N ASP A 396 -3.39 22.18 -15.29
CA ASP A 396 -4.20 23.41 -15.28
C ASP A 396 -4.46 23.92 -13.86
N ALA A 397 -4.26 25.23 -13.64
CA ALA A 397 -4.68 25.97 -12.45
C ALA A 397 -4.33 25.29 -11.10
N SER A 398 -3.23 24.56 -11.05
CA SER A 398 -2.81 23.75 -9.90
C SER A 398 -1.61 24.38 -9.18
N SER A 399 -1.44 24.02 -7.91
CA SER A 399 -0.28 24.40 -7.11
C SER A 399 0.50 23.15 -6.75
N ILE A 400 1.75 23.06 -7.23
CA ILE A 400 2.63 21.91 -7.00
C ILE A 400 3.80 22.37 -6.15
N ARG A 401 4.10 21.61 -5.09
CA ARG A 401 5.28 21.81 -4.26
C ARG A 401 6.07 20.51 -4.20
N LEU A 402 7.25 20.54 -4.81
CA LEU A 402 8.20 19.43 -4.77
C LEU A 402 9.36 19.76 -3.83
N ARG A 403 9.72 18.79 -2.97
CA ARG A 403 10.95 18.81 -2.18
C ARG A 403 11.63 17.46 -2.32
N ALA A 404 12.80 17.44 -2.94
CA ALA A 404 13.66 16.27 -3.06
C ALA A 404 14.99 16.53 -2.35
N ARG A 405 15.45 15.58 -1.53
CA ARG A 405 16.75 15.64 -0.84
C ARG A 405 17.37 14.26 -0.79
N HIS A 406 18.62 14.13 -1.22
CA HIS A 406 19.32 12.85 -1.29
C HIS A 406 18.47 11.77 -2.00
N ILE A 407 18.11 12.05 -3.24
CA ILE A 407 17.42 11.08 -4.09
C ILE A 407 18.38 10.54 -5.15
N GLY A 408 18.25 9.28 -5.54
CA GLY A 408 18.99 8.71 -6.67
C GLY A 408 20.53 8.70 -6.51
N ASN A 409 21.06 8.69 -5.27
CA ASN A 409 22.52 8.72 -5.06
C ASN A 409 23.11 7.33 -5.17
N VAL A 410 24.35 7.26 -5.70
CA VAL A 410 25.12 6.02 -5.77
C VAL A 410 26.37 6.14 -4.90
N ALA A 411 26.56 5.17 -4.00
CA ALA A 411 27.78 4.98 -3.24
C ALA A 411 28.41 3.62 -3.60
N LEU A 412 29.57 3.66 -4.27
CA LEU A 412 30.33 2.46 -4.61
C LEU A 412 31.44 2.22 -3.59
N SER A 413 31.51 1.00 -3.04
CA SER A 413 32.51 0.60 -2.04
C SER A 413 33.68 -0.22 -2.62
N GLY A 414 33.67 -0.48 -3.93
CA GLY A 414 34.78 -1.15 -4.63
C GLY A 414 36.04 -0.28 -4.74
N ASP A 415 37.22 -0.92 -4.77
CA ASP A 415 38.50 -0.25 -4.96
C ASP A 415 38.50 0.57 -6.26
N ARG A 416 38.75 1.88 -6.14
CA ARG A 416 38.94 2.82 -7.27
C ARG A 416 40.15 2.49 -8.17
N GLY A 417 40.86 1.40 -7.92
CA GLY A 417 42.20 1.09 -8.47
C GLY A 417 42.25 0.28 -9.77
N ALA A 418 41.11 -0.07 -10.39
CA ALA A 418 41.10 -0.85 -11.64
C ALA A 418 40.55 -0.07 -12.86
N ALA A 419 40.45 1.25 -12.78
CA ALA A 419 40.18 2.10 -13.95
C ALA A 419 41.49 2.36 -14.72
N THR A 420 42.18 1.31 -15.13
CA THR A 420 43.23 1.37 -16.15
C THR A 420 42.69 0.73 -17.41
N HIS A 421 42.70 1.50 -18.51
CA HIS A 421 42.49 1.03 -19.87
C HIS A 421 43.18 -0.32 -20.08
N SER A 422 42.40 -1.38 -20.09
CA SER A 422 42.74 -2.64 -20.71
C SER A 422 41.62 -3.00 -21.66
N GLN A 423 42.03 -3.59 -22.78
CA GLN A 423 41.28 -4.06 -23.94
C GLN A 423 39.91 -4.67 -23.61
N PRO A 424 38.99 -4.83 -24.60
CA PRO A 424 37.67 -5.41 -24.40
C PRO A 424 37.79 -6.81 -23.80
N LEU A 425 37.82 -6.85 -22.47
CA LEU A 425 37.64 -8.02 -21.65
C LEU A 425 36.21 -8.43 -21.93
N SER A 426 36.06 -9.60 -22.54
CA SER A 426 34.81 -10.34 -22.60
C SER A 426 34.03 -10.13 -21.30
N ASP A 427 32.91 -9.42 -21.43
CA ASP A 427 31.85 -9.22 -20.45
C ASP A 427 32.09 -9.79 -19.05
N SER A 428 32.60 -8.95 -18.14
CA SER A 428 32.49 -9.19 -16.69
C SER A 428 31.03 -9.20 -16.18
N ILE A 429 30.06 -9.06 -17.09
CA ILE A 429 28.61 -9.23 -16.93
C ILE A 429 28.28 -10.64 -16.40
N ASP A 430 29.15 -11.64 -16.60
CA ASP A 430 28.93 -13.02 -16.16
C ASP A 430 28.94 -13.24 -14.64
N ARG A 431 29.43 -12.28 -13.83
CA ARG A 431 29.39 -12.39 -12.35
C ARG A 431 28.05 -11.99 -11.73
N CYS A 432 27.19 -11.32 -12.50
CA CYS A 432 25.82 -10.98 -12.11
C CYS A 432 24.79 -11.92 -12.78
N ARG A 433 25.23 -13.06 -13.34
CA ARG A 433 24.33 -14.07 -13.91
C ARG A 433 23.65 -14.91 -12.81
N PRO A 434 22.36 -15.28 -13.01
CA PRO A 434 21.51 -15.98 -12.04
C PRO A 434 22.05 -17.33 -11.57
#